data_AF-A0A1S1BI57-F1
#
_entry.id   AF-A0A1S1BI57-F1
#
_cell.length_a   1.000
_cell.length_b   1.000
_cell.length_c   1.000
_cell.angle_alpha   90.00
_cell.angle_beta   90.00
_cell.angle_gamma   90.00
#
_symmetry.space_group_name_H-M   'P 1'
#
loop_
_entity.id
_entity.type
_entity.pdbx_description
1 polymer ?
#
loop_
_entity_poly.entity_id
_entity_poly.type
_entity_poly.pdbx_seq_one_letter_code
_entity_poly.pdbx_strand_id
1 'polypeptide(L)'
;MTAGRFTDRAQASRSASPQKVSKKEGYWILLMSGLTFLFVSIHLISQTSSSVWLSVAYVLSPFLYLLSTLAVAVGIRETRKVQPYGWKRAYVAATLLSIAVVVIGEWSWANTSGDANPPAVAFLIAALTAIPFAGLGAWKVKSGS
;
A
#
# COMPACT_ATOMS: atom_id res chain seq x y z
N MET A 1 22.55 0.79 -35.85
CA MET A 1 21.19 1.34 -35.70
C MET A 1 20.51 0.72 -34.48
N THR A 2 20.59 1.34 -33.29
CA THR A 2 19.87 0.88 -32.07
C THR A 2 19.76 1.95 -30.97
N ALA A 3 20.14 3.20 -31.24
CA ALA A 3 20.14 4.26 -30.22
C ALA A 3 18.75 4.92 -30.02
N GLY A 4 17.91 5.00 -31.06
CA GLY A 4 16.64 5.75 -31.00
C GLY A 4 15.60 5.20 -30.01
N ARG A 5 15.53 3.87 -29.84
CA ARG A 5 14.50 3.22 -29.01
C ARG A 5 14.68 3.48 -27.50
N PHE A 6 15.89 3.77 -27.05
CA PHE A 6 16.16 4.13 -25.65
C PHE A 6 15.90 5.62 -25.39
N THR A 7 16.18 6.48 -26.36
CA THR A 7 15.94 7.93 -26.32
C THR A 7 14.44 8.24 -26.22
N ASP A 8 13.60 7.54 -27.00
CA ASP A 8 12.15 7.74 -27.00
C ASP A 8 11.48 7.36 -25.67
N ARG A 9 11.95 6.30 -25.01
CA ARG A 9 11.41 5.87 -23.70
C ARG A 9 11.80 6.83 -22.58
N ALA A 10 13.01 7.39 -22.63
CA ALA A 10 13.46 8.39 -21.68
C ALA A 10 12.74 9.74 -21.90
N GLN A 11 12.52 10.16 -23.15
CA GLN A 11 11.72 11.35 -23.48
C GLN A 11 10.24 11.17 -23.12
N ALA A 12 9.64 10.01 -23.37
CA ALA A 12 8.25 9.73 -22.99
C ALA A 12 8.03 9.78 -21.47
N SER A 13 9.05 9.44 -20.66
CA SER A 13 8.98 9.60 -19.20
C SER A 13 9.09 11.06 -18.71
N ARG A 14 9.54 11.97 -19.56
CA ARG A 14 9.60 13.43 -19.30
C ARG A 14 8.39 14.18 -19.84
N SER A 15 7.53 13.52 -20.62
CA SER A 15 6.24 14.06 -21.06
C SER A 15 5.30 14.22 -19.86
N ALA A 16 4.54 15.32 -19.82
CA ALA A 16 3.47 15.53 -18.84
C ALA A 16 2.39 14.42 -18.90
N SER A 17 2.30 13.69 -20.02
CA SER A 17 1.46 12.52 -20.23
C SER A 17 2.30 11.34 -20.79
N PRO A 18 2.92 10.52 -19.91
CA PRO A 18 3.70 9.37 -20.36
C PRO A 18 2.80 8.35 -21.04
N GLN A 19 3.06 8.06 -22.32
CA GLN A 19 2.32 7.06 -23.07
C GLN A 19 2.66 5.64 -22.55
N LYS A 20 1.66 4.75 -22.47
CA LYS A 20 1.77 3.33 -22.06
C LYS A 20 1.96 3.07 -20.56
N VAL A 21 1.47 3.95 -19.68
CA VAL A 21 1.36 3.66 -18.24
C VAL A 21 0.29 2.59 -18.01
N SER A 22 0.59 1.59 -17.18
CA SER A 22 -0.33 0.46 -16.91
C SER A 22 -1.39 0.83 -15.86
N LYS A 23 -2.67 0.88 -16.26
CA LYS A 23 -3.80 0.99 -15.32
C LYS A 23 -3.87 -0.21 -14.37
N LYS A 24 -3.55 -1.41 -14.86
CA LYS A 24 -3.57 -2.66 -14.09
C LYS A 24 -2.62 -2.61 -12.89
N GLU A 25 -1.42 -2.04 -13.05
CA GLU A 25 -0.50 -1.83 -11.91
C GLU A 25 -1.10 -0.90 -10.85
N GLY A 26 -1.85 0.14 -11.25
CA GLY A 26 -2.54 1.03 -10.32
C GLY A 26 -3.59 0.29 -9.49
N TYR A 27 -4.38 -0.60 -10.12
CA TYR A 27 -5.34 -1.44 -9.40
C TYR A 27 -4.68 -2.41 -8.42
N TRP A 28 -3.53 -3.00 -8.78
CA TRP A 28 -2.76 -3.84 -7.85
C TRP A 28 -2.28 -3.06 -6.61
N ILE A 29 -1.91 -1.79 -6.79
CA ILE A 29 -1.52 -0.92 -5.68
C ILE A 29 -2.73 -0.51 -4.82
N LEU A 30 -3.88 -0.25 -5.44
CA LEU A 30 -5.13 -0.05 -4.70
C LEU A 30 -5.52 -1.30 -3.89
N LEU A 31 -5.33 -2.49 -4.46
CA LEU A 31 -5.55 -3.74 -3.72
C LEU A 31 -4.59 -3.85 -2.53
N MET A 32 -3.31 -3.51 -2.71
CA MET A 32 -2.34 -3.46 -1.61
C MET A 32 -2.76 -2.51 -0.50
N SER A 33 -3.30 -1.35 -0.86
CA SER A 33 -3.85 -0.39 0.09
C SER A 33 -5.00 -0.99 0.91
N GLY A 34 -5.94 -1.67 0.26
CA GLY A 34 -7.05 -2.35 0.93
C GLY A 34 -6.57 -3.48 1.85
N LEU A 35 -5.61 -4.29 1.40
CA LEU A 35 -5.00 -5.35 2.21
C LEU A 35 -4.29 -4.79 3.45
N THR A 36 -3.60 -3.65 3.30
CA THR A 36 -2.91 -2.99 4.40
C THR A 36 -3.91 -2.44 5.42
N PHE A 37 -5.00 -1.82 4.96
CA PHE A 37 -6.09 -1.39 5.83
C PHE A 37 -6.68 -2.56 6.64
N LEU A 38 -6.99 -3.67 5.97
CA LEU A 38 -7.56 -4.85 6.63
C LEU A 38 -6.58 -5.46 7.64
N PHE A 39 -5.32 -5.61 7.25
CA PHE A 39 -4.27 -6.15 8.12
C PHE A 39 -4.11 -5.33 9.40
N VAL A 40 -3.91 -4.02 9.29
CA VAL A 40 -3.72 -3.14 10.46
C VAL A 40 -4.96 -3.13 11.35
N SER A 41 -6.17 -3.07 10.75
CA SER A 41 -7.42 -3.09 11.52
C SER A 41 -7.58 -4.37 12.32
N ILE A 42 -7.39 -5.53 11.68
CA ILE A 42 -7.50 -6.83 12.35
C ILE A 42 -6.43 -6.96 13.43
N HIS A 43 -5.20 -6.55 13.14
CA HIS A 43 -4.09 -6.66 14.09
C HIS A 43 -4.36 -5.87 15.38
N LEU A 44 -4.75 -4.60 15.27
CA LEU A 44 -4.99 -3.74 16.44
C LEU A 44 -6.25 -4.16 17.22
N ILE A 45 -7.35 -4.49 16.52
CA ILE A 45 -8.61 -4.93 17.17
C ILE A 45 -8.39 -6.24 17.92
N SER A 46 -7.59 -7.15 17.37
CA SER A 46 -7.31 -8.42 18.02
C SER A 46 -6.49 -8.28 19.30
N GLN A 47 -5.63 -7.26 19.43
CA GLN A 47 -4.84 -7.04 20.65
C GLN A 47 -5.69 -6.70 21.87
N THR A 48 -6.85 -6.08 21.68
CA THR A 48 -7.75 -5.63 22.76
C THR A 48 -8.97 -6.55 22.91
N SER A 49 -9.03 -7.67 22.19
CA SER A 49 -10.18 -8.58 22.23
C SER A 49 -9.88 -9.84 23.04
N SER A 50 -10.86 -10.28 23.83
CA SER A 50 -10.86 -11.58 24.51
C SER A 50 -11.37 -12.74 23.63
N SER A 51 -11.74 -12.47 22.38
CA SER A 51 -12.28 -13.48 21.47
C SER A 51 -11.19 -14.41 20.94
N VAL A 52 -11.37 -15.72 21.15
CA VAL A 52 -10.47 -16.77 20.63
C VAL A 52 -10.27 -16.65 19.12
N TRP A 53 -11.33 -16.34 18.36
CA TRP A 53 -11.26 -16.18 16.91
C TRP A 53 -10.37 -15.01 16.48
N LEU A 54 -10.38 -13.92 17.25
CA LEU A 54 -9.53 -12.75 16.98
C LEU A 54 -8.07 -13.02 17.34
N SER A 55 -7.79 -13.84 18.36
CA SER A 55 -6.43 -14.31 18.65
C SER A 55 -5.88 -15.20 17.53
N VAL A 56 -6.70 -16.09 16.96
CA VAL A 56 -6.32 -16.89 15.78
C VAL A 56 -6.04 -15.97 14.58
N ALA A 57 -6.91 -14.99 14.33
CA ALA A 57 -6.72 -14.00 13.27
C ALA A 57 -5.45 -13.17 13.47
N TYR A 58 -5.13 -12.80 14.71
CA TYR A 58 -3.89 -12.08 15.05
C TYR A 58 -2.64 -12.85 14.62
N VAL A 59 -2.60 -14.15 14.92
CA VAL A 59 -1.45 -15.01 14.57
C VAL A 59 -1.37 -15.27 13.06
N LEU A 60 -2.51 -15.48 12.38
CA LEU A 60 -2.54 -15.82 10.95
C LEU A 60 -2.39 -14.60 10.03
N SER A 61 -2.86 -13.42 10.47
CA SER A 61 -2.91 -12.22 9.62
C SER A 61 -1.56 -11.77 9.04
N PRO A 62 -0.40 -11.86 9.73
CA PRO A 62 0.88 -11.49 9.14
C PRO A 62 1.29 -12.41 7.99
N PHE A 63 1.04 -13.72 8.12
CA PHE A 63 1.34 -14.70 7.07
C PHE A 63 0.45 -14.47 5.84
N LEU A 64 -0.85 -14.27 6.06
CA LEU A 64 -1.79 -13.95 4.99
C LEU A 64 -1.44 -12.62 4.30
N TYR A 65 -1.05 -11.61 5.07
CA TYR A 65 -0.63 -10.32 4.54
C TYR A 65 0.64 -10.44 3.71
N LEU A 66 1.66 -11.18 4.18
CA LEU A 66 2.89 -11.44 3.43
C LEU A 66 2.62 -12.19 2.11
N LEU A 67 1.82 -13.27 2.16
CA LEU A 67 1.41 -14.02 0.98
C LEU A 67 0.66 -13.12 -0.02
N SER A 68 -0.26 -12.30 0.47
CA SER A 68 -1.03 -11.36 -0.37
C SER A 68 -0.12 -10.30 -0.99
N THR A 69 0.83 -9.77 -0.21
CA THR A 69 1.81 -8.78 -0.68
C THR A 69 2.71 -9.37 -1.77
N LEU A 70 3.14 -10.63 -1.62
CA LEU A 70 3.90 -11.35 -2.65
C LEU A 70 3.07 -11.55 -3.92
N ALA A 71 1.81 -11.98 -3.80
CA ALA A 71 0.91 -12.14 -4.94
C ALA A 71 0.70 -10.81 -5.68
N VAL A 72 0.49 -9.72 -4.94
CA VAL A 72 0.41 -8.36 -5.51
C VAL A 72 1.71 -7.96 -6.18
N ALA A 73 2.87 -8.24 -5.57
CA ALA A 73 4.17 -7.94 -6.15
C ALA A 73 4.41 -8.68 -7.49
N VAL A 74 3.99 -9.95 -7.57
CA VAL A 74 4.00 -10.72 -8.82
C VAL A 74 3.06 -10.08 -9.85
N GLY A 75 1.82 -9.75 -9.46
CA GLY A 75 0.86 -9.08 -10.35
C GLY A 75 1.36 -7.72 -10.88
N ILE A 76 2.02 -6.93 -10.03
CA ILE A 76 2.69 -5.67 -10.44
C ILE A 76 3.82 -5.96 -11.42
N ARG A 77 4.65 -6.98 -11.16
CA ARG A 77 5.77 -7.36 -12.04
C ARG A 77 5.27 -7.75 -13.43
N GLU A 78 4.23 -8.57 -13.52
CA GLU A 78 3.66 -9.03 -14.79
C GLU A 78 2.99 -7.91 -15.59
N THR A 79 2.40 -6.95 -14.88
CA THR A 79 1.69 -5.82 -15.50
C THR A 79 2.58 -4.59 -15.71
N ARG A 80 3.88 -4.69 -15.38
CA ARG A 80 4.82 -3.58 -15.40
C ARG A 80 5.07 -3.06 -16.81
N LYS A 81 4.77 -1.78 -17.01
CA LYS A 81 5.07 -1.04 -18.24
C LYS A 81 5.92 0.20 -17.93
N VAL A 82 5.49 1.36 -18.40
CA VAL A 82 6.14 2.65 -18.18
C VAL A 82 5.65 3.24 -16.85
N GLN A 83 6.56 3.81 -16.08
CA GLN A 83 6.25 4.50 -14.83
C GLN A 83 6.07 6.00 -15.09
N PRO A 84 5.13 6.69 -14.41
CA PRO A 84 5.00 8.13 -14.53
C PRO A 84 6.21 8.88 -13.95
N TYR A 85 6.42 10.12 -14.38
CA TYR A 85 7.49 10.97 -13.82
C TYR A 85 7.31 11.12 -12.31
N GLY A 86 8.41 11.03 -11.55
CA GLY A 86 8.38 11.12 -10.09
C GLY A 86 7.89 9.87 -9.36
N TRP A 87 7.50 8.79 -10.07
CA TRP A 87 6.99 7.55 -9.47
C TRP A 87 7.85 7.01 -8.33
N LYS A 88 9.18 6.93 -8.53
CA LYS A 88 10.10 6.42 -7.52
C LYS A 88 10.07 7.23 -6.23
N ARG A 89 10.03 8.57 -6.34
CA ARG A 89 9.99 9.46 -5.17
C ARG A 89 8.65 9.35 -4.45
N ALA A 90 7.54 9.34 -5.21
CA ALA A 90 6.19 9.19 -4.65
C ALA A 90 6.01 7.83 -3.96
N TYR A 91 6.52 6.74 -4.55
CA TYR A 91 6.47 5.41 -3.96
C TYR A 91 7.25 5.32 -2.65
N VAL A 92 8.48 5.86 -2.62
CA VAL A 92 9.30 5.89 -1.39
C VAL A 92 8.62 6.74 -0.32
N ALA A 93 8.11 7.93 -0.68
CA ALA A 93 7.39 8.78 0.26
C ALA A 93 6.15 8.08 0.83
N ALA A 94 5.34 7.45 -0.03
CA ALA A 94 4.17 6.69 0.42
C ALA A 94 4.55 5.55 1.36
N THR A 95 5.61 4.80 1.03
CA THR A 95 6.09 3.69 1.87
C THR A 95 6.57 4.19 3.23
N LEU A 96 7.40 5.25 3.27
CA LEU A 96 7.91 5.80 4.52
C LEU A 96 6.80 6.39 5.38
N LEU A 97 5.83 7.09 4.77
CA LEU A 97 4.66 7.61 5.48
C LEU A 97 3.81 6.49 6.06
N SER A 98 3.50 5.45 5.29
CA SER A 98 2.75 4.30 5.79
C SER A 98 3.47 3.58 6.93
N ILE A 99 4.79 3.36 6.82
CA ILE A 99 5.59 2.76 7.90
C ILE A 99 5.56 3.63 9.15
N ALA A 100 5.78 4.95 9.00
CA ALA A 100 5.77 5.87 10.14
C ALA A 100 4.41 5.87 10.85
N VAL A 101 3.30 5.88 10.09
CA VAL A 101 1.95 5.84 10.67
C VAL A 101 1.68 4.52 11.40
N VAL A 102 2.10 3.38 10.85
CA VAL A 102 1.93 2.07 11.53
C VAL A 102 2.74 2.03 12.81
N VAL A 103 4.01 2.42 12.77
CA VAL A 103 4.89 2.38 13.94
C VAL A 103 4.38 3.31 15.05
N ILE A 104 4.00 4.54 14.70
CA ILE A 104 3.41 5.48 15.66
C ILE A 104 2.05 4.97 16.18
N GLY A 105 1.25 4.39 15.29
CA GLY A 105 -0.06 3.84 15.60
C GLY A 105 0.03 2.67 16.59
N GLU A 106 0.88 1.68 16.33
CA GLU A 106 1.14 0.56 17.24
C GLU A 106 1.73 1.03 18.57
N TRP A 107 2.73 1.92 18.53
CA TRP A 107 3.33 2.45 19.75
C TRP A 107 2.28 3.17 20.61
N SER A 108 1.44 4.00 19.99
CA SER A 108 0.36 4.69 20.71
C SER A 108 -0.68 3.70 21.24
N TRP A 109 -1.01 2.67 20.47
CA TRP A 109 -1.97 1.64 20.85
C TRP A 109 -1.50 0.84 22.07
N ALA A 110 -0.23 0.43 22.09
CA ALA A 110 0.38 -0.33 23.17
C ALA A 110 0.55 0.48 24.47
N ASN A 111 0.76 1.80 24.37
CA ASN A 111 0.94 2.68 25.53
C ASN A 111 -0.37 3.25 26.09
N THR A 112 -1.50 3.01 25.42
CA THR A 112 -2.82 3.40 25.93
C THR A 112 -3.39 2.20 26.68
N SER A 113 -3.70 2.37 27.97
CA SER A 113 -4.21 1.31 28.86
C SER A 113 -5.35 0.50 28.20
N GLY A 114 -5.10 -0.81 28.05
CA GLY A 114 -5.71 -1.70 27.04
C GLY A 114 -7.23 -1.88 27.05
N ASP A 115 -7.95 -1.38 28.05
CA ASP A 115 -9.41 -1.47 28.12
C ASP A 115 -10.14 -0.28 27.47
N ALA A 116 -9.40 0.73 26.99
CA ALA A 116 -9.98 2.02 26.58
C ALA A 116 -9.90 2.34 25.08
N ASN A 117 -9.31 1.50 24.23
CA ASN A 117 -9.12 1.82 22.81
C ASN A 117 -10.34 1.41 21.96
N PRO A 118 -11.17 2.34 21.46
CA PRO A 118 -12.33 1.99 20.66
C PRO A 118 -11.90 1.48 19.27
N PRO A 119 -12.64 0.54 18.65
CA PRO A 119 -12.36 0.03 17.30
C PRO A 119 -12.25 1.13 16.23
N ALA A 120 -12.95 2.25 16.43
CA ALA A 120 -12.86 3.43 15.56
C ALA A 120 -11.42 3.97 15.41
N VAL A 121 -10.61 3.92 16.47
CA VAL A 121 -9.21 4.39 16.43
C VAL A 121 -8.35 3.43 15.61
N ALA A 122 -8.59 2.11 15.71
CA ALA A 122 -7.90 1.12 14.87
C ALA A 122 -8.20 1.36 13.38
N PHE A 123 -9.46 1.61 13.03
CA PHE A 123 -9.84 1.94 11.66
C PHE A 123 -9.22 3.25 11.17
N LEU A 124 -9.09 4.26 12.04
CA LEU A 124 -8.42 5.52 11.71
C LEU A 124 -6.93 5.30 11.41
N ILE A 125 -6.21 4.57 12.26
CA ILE A 125 -4.79 4.26 12.06
C ILE A 125 -4.60 3.45 10.78
N ALA A 126 -5.46 2.45 10.56
CA ALA A 126 -5.45 1.64 9.34
C ALA A 126 -5.71 2.48 8.08
N ALA A 127 -6.67 3.40 8.12
CA ALA A 127 -6.98 4.29 7.01
C ALA A 127 -5.80 5.23 6.71
N LEU A 128 -5.24 5.88 7.73
CA LEU A 128 -4.07 6.74 7.59
C LEU A 128 -2.85 6.01 7.03
N THR A 129 -2.68 4.73 7.41
CA THR A 129 -1.64 3.87 6.85
C THR A 129 -1.86 3.57 5.37
N ALA A 130 -3.11 3.32 4.98
CA ALA A 130 -3.46 2.88 3.63
C ALA A 130 -3.53 4.05 2.63
N ILE A 131 -3.93 5.25 3.06
CA ILE A 131 -4.13 6.44 2.21
C ILE A 131 -2.95 6.75 1.27
N PRO A 132 -1.67 6.71 1.70
CA PRO A 132 -0.55 6.97 0.81
C PRO A 132 -0.50 6.01 -0.38
N PHE A 133 -0.77 4.71 -0.16
CA PHE A 133 -0.84 3.72 -1.23
C PHE A 133 -2.11 3.87 -2.07
N ALA A 134 -3.25 4.20 -1.47
CA ALA A 134 -4.48 4.50 -2.20
C ALA A 134 -4.29 5.67 -3.18
N GLY A 135 -3.70 6.77 -2.70
CA GLY A 135 -3.38 7.94 -3.51
C GLY A 135 -2.40 7.62 -4.63
N LEU A 136 -1.37 6.83 -4.34
CA LEU A 136 -0.40 6.37 -5.34
C LEU A 136 -1.05 5.49 -6.42
N GLY A 137 -1.92 4.56 -6.02
CA GLY A 137 -2.67 3.69 -6.92
C GLY A 137 -3.63 4.48 -7.80
N ALA A 138 -4.41 5.38 -7.21
CA ALA A 138 -5.36 6.25 -7.93
C ALA A 138 -4.65 7.18 -8.92
N TRP A 139 -3.53 7.78 -8.52
CA TRP A 139 -2.70 8.59 -9.42
C TRP A 139 -2.22 7.77 -10.62
N LYS A 140 -1.74 6.54 -10.38
CA LYS A 140 -1.28 5.66 -11.47
C LYS A 140 -2.40 5.19 -12.39
N VAL A 141 -3.59 4.89 -11.86
CA VAL A 141 -4.77 4.58 -12.67
C VAL A 141 -5.15 5.77 -13.55
N LYS A 142 -5.17 6.99 -12.97
CA LYS A 142 -5.47 8.23 -13.70
C LYS A 142 -4.45 8.55 -14.80
N SER A 143 -3.17 8.29 -14.55
CA SER A 143 -2.10 8.48 -15.54
C SER A 143 -2.02 7.37 -16.59
N GLY A 144 -2.73 6.25 -16.39
CA GLY A 144 -2.73 5.13 -17.31
C GLY A 144 -3.45 5.44 -18.62
N SER A 145 -2.91 4.92 -19.73
CA SER A 145 -3.53 4.95 -21.07
C SER A 145 -4.14 3.58 -21.38
#